data_AF-W6KGA6-F1
#
_entry.id   AF-W6KGA6-F1
#
_cell.length_a   1.000
_cell.length_b   1.000
_cell.length_c   1.000
_cell.angle_alpha   90.00
_cell.angle_beta   90.00
_cell.angle_gamma   90.00
#
_symmetry.space_group_name_H-M   'P 1'
#
loop_
_entity.id
_entity.type
_entity.pdbx_description
1 polymer ?
#
loop_
_entity_poly.entity_id
_entity_poly.type
_entity_poly.pdbx_seq_one_letter_code
_entity_poly.pdbx_strand_id
1 'polypeptide(L)'
;MPLVKSTDDDAFVEEVRAVMDDHCRRKREHTSAMIEEYLRRREKQFEDKVRHEIACQEEKARQEKHAHEDATAKVLERLSRAHAQLARVANNLGGLNSSRIQQRYFHRWLHIRAYRRETRGREAQYRLLLSRLSAFHCFGQWRLFVAARREHRQQVRQTKRFNTREKELLQRVDGLTGELDVEKRRSEELDEKLKEAFVRGISALNREAFQALRGDQSEGDIAAIEEILGKSTTQRSSAAASPRKTEVGQTEAPARKESGSGICPVHMLDAERNFYHRCYAPSTCEYGPRKAANAASSHTPFYVRVDSKGVPSYNAGPVIKTQSTRTTGRR
;
A
#
# COMPACT_ATOMS: atom_id res chain seq x y z
N MET A 1 43.37 148.53 -64.14
CA MET A 1 43.05 149.16 -62.83
C MET A 1 44.28 149.08 -61.96
N PRO A 2 44.63 150.15 -61.24
CA PRO A 2 46.00 150.44 -60.82
C PRO A 2 46.47 149.47 -59.73
N LEU A 3 47.62 148.85 -60.00
CA LEU A 3 48.46 148.15 -59.05
C LEU A 3 49.10 149.22 -58.14
N VAL A 4 48.54 149.40 -56.94
CA VAL A 4 49.17 150.19 -55.88
C VAL A 4 50.37 149.38 -55.37
N LYS A 5 51.56 149.90 -55.67
CA LYS A 5 52.81 149.54 -54.98
C LYS A 5 52.81 150.27 -53.65
N SER A 6 52.62 149.55 -52.55
CA SER A 6 52.97 150.02 -51.20
C SER A 6 53.97 149.04 -50.60
N THR A 7 55.24 149.35 -50.79
CA THR A 7 56.33 148.88 -49.93
C THR A 7 56.21 149.63 -48.59
N ASP A 8 56.16 148.85 -47.51
CA ASP A 8 56.40 149.24 -46.11
C ASP A 8 55.29 150.02 -45.38
N ASP A 9 54.11 149.42 -45.25
CA ASP A 9 53.11 149.80 -44.23
C ASP A 9 52.69 148.54 -43.44
N ASP A 10 53.60 148.11 -42.54
CA ASP A 10 53.44 146.91 -41.71
C ASP A 10 52.13 146.92 -40.90
N ALA A 11 51.59 148.10 -40.58
CA ALA A 11 50.35 148.25 -39.82
C ALA A 11 49.10 147.79 -40.62
N PHE A 12 49.03 148.09 -41.92
CA PHE A 12 47.92 147.64 -42.77
C PHE A 12 48.00 146.13 -43.05
N VAL A 13 49.21 145.60 -43.21
CA VAL A 13 49.44 144.15 -43.37
C VAL A 13 49.07 143.41 -42.09
N GLU A 14 49.38 143.95 -40.92
CA GLU A 14 48.94 143.44 -39.60
C GLU A 14 47.42 143.50 -39.43
N GLU A 15 46.74 144.57 -39.85
CA GLU A 15 45.27 144.70 -39.74
C GLU A 15 44.53 143.74 -40.69
N VAL A 16 44.95 143.65 -41.96
CA VAL A 16 44.40 142.68 -42.91
C VAL A 16 44.69 141.24 -42.46
N ARG A 17 45.88 140.98 -41.91
CA ARG A 17 46.21 139.69 -41.30
C ARG A 17 45.31 139.41 -40.10
N ALA A 18 45.08 140.37 -39.20
CA ALA A 18 44.20 140.21 -38.04
C ALA A 18 42.74 139.96 -38.46
N VAL A 19 42.22 140.66 -39.47
CA VAL A 19 40.86 140.45 -40.00
C VAL A 19 40.75 139.11 -40.73
N MET A 20 41.76 138.73 -41.51
CA MET A 20 41.81 137.41 -42.17
C MET A 20 41.93 136.29 -41.14
N ASP A 21 42.73 136.46 -40.10
CA ASP A 21 42.90 135.48 -39.02
C ASP A 21 41.62 135.36 -38.19
N ASP A 22 40.92 136.46 -37.93
CA ASP A 22 39.63 136.46 -37.23
C ASP A 22 38.51 135.86 -38.11
N HIS A 23 38.51 136.13 -39.42
CA HIS A 23 37.62 135.47 -40.38
C HIS A 23 37.93 133.96 -40.48
N CYS A 24 39.21 133.59 -40.54
CA CYS A 24 39.64 132.19 -40.54
C CYS A 24 39.35 131.51 -39.20
N ARG A 25 39.41 132.22 -38.07
CA ARG A 25 39.03 131.71 -36.75
C ARG A 25 37.53 131.46 -36.69
N ARG A 26 36.69 132.45 -37.04
CA ARG A 26 35.23 132.31 -37.09
C ARG A 26 34.77 131.23 -38.05
N LYS A 27 35.39 131.12 -39.23
CA LYS A 27 35.10 130.05 -40.20
C LYS A 27 35.49 128.67 -39.65
N ARG A 28 36.67 128.54 -39.01
CA ARG A 28 37.10 127.31 -38.33
C ARG A 28 36.16 126.93 -37.20
N GLU A 29 35.80 127.88 -36.34
CA GLU A 29 34.83 127.70 -35.24
C GLU A 29 33.47 127.26 -35.77
N HIS A 30 32.95 127.89 -36.82
CA HIS A 30 31.68 127.50 -37.44
C HIS A 30 31.76 126.10 -38.07
N THR A 31 32.83 125.77 -38.80
CA THR A 31 33.02 124.41 -39.34
C THR A 31 33.17 123.38 -38.22
N SER A 32 33.88 123.70 -37.13
CA SER A 32 34.03 122.82 -35.97
C SER A 32 32.68 122.59 -35.31
N ALA A 33 31.89 123.65 -35.07
CA ALA A 33 30.56 123.53 -34.49
C ALA A 33 29.59 122.72 -35.36
N MET A 34 29.64 122.88 -36.69
CA MET A 34 28.86 122.03 -37.61
C MET A 34 29.30 120.56 -37.56
N ILE A 35 30.60 120.29 -37.53
CA ILE A 35 31.16 118.93 -37.44
C ILE A 35 30.76 118.31 -36.10
N GLU A 36 30.90 119.03 -34.99
CA GLU A 36 30.49 118.58 -33.66
C GLU A 36 28.99 118.27 -33.60
N GLU A 37 28.14 119.15 -34.13
CA GLU A 37 26.69 118.93 -34.18
C GLU A 37 26.34 117.71 -35.06
N TYR A 38 27.01 117.55 -36.19
CA TYR A 38 26.85 116.36 -37.04
C TYR A 38 27.29 115.08 -36.33
N LEU A 39 28.45 115.10 -35.66
CA LEU A 39 28.96 113.97 -34.88
C LEU A 39 28.03 113.63 -33.71
N ARG A 40 27.55 114.62 -32.95
CA ARG A 40 26.56 114.42 -31.88
C ARG A 40 25.26 113.82 -32.41
N ARG A 41 24.73 114.33 -33.53
CA ARG A 41 23.54 113.73 -34.17
C ARG A 41 23.79 112.31 -34.61
N ARG A 42 24.98 112.02 -35.14
CA ARG A 42 25.34 110.69 -35.63
C ARG A 42 25.55 109.70 -34.48
N GLU A 43 26.20 110.13 -33.42
CA GLU A 43 26.36 109.38 -32.16
C GLU A 43 24.99 109.05 -31.58
N LYS A 44 24.11 110.04 -31.43
CA LYS A 44 22.72 109.83 -30.97
C LYS A 44 21.96 108.85 -31.86
N GLN A 45 22.07 108.96 -33.19
CA GLN A 45 21.46 108.01 -34.12
C GLN A 45 22.00 106.57 -33.92
N PHE A 46 23.29 106.40 -33.65
CA PHE A 46 23.87 105.09 -33.37
C PHE A 46 23.41 104.56 -32.01
N GLU A 47 23.38 105.40 -30.97
CA GLU A 47 22.84 105.02 -29.67
C GLU A 47 21.38 104.56 -29.77
N ASP A 48 20.54 105.32 -30.46
CA ASP A 48 19.12 105.00 -30.63
C ASP A 48 18.94 103.69 -31.42
N LYS A 49 19.76 103.46 -32.46
CA LYS A 49 19.77 102.19 -33.21
C LYS A 49 20.21 101.02 -32.34
N VAL A 50 21.29 101.16 -31.59
CA VAL A 50 21.80 100.11 -30.68
C VAL A 50 20.77 99.81 -29.59
N ARG A 51 20.16 100.84 -28.99
CA ARG A 51 19.07 100.66 -28.01
C ARG A 51 17.88 99.94 -28.62
N HIS A 52 17.50 100.28 -29.85
CA HIS A 52 16.42 99.60 -30.55
C HIS A 52 16.76 98.14 -30.87
N GLU A 53 17.97 97.85 -31.36
CA GLU A 53 18.43 96.49 -31.63
C GLU A 53 18.48 95.66 -30.34
N ILE A 54 18.98 96.21 -29.23
CA ILE A 54 18.96 95.56 -27.92
C ILE A 54 17.52 95.25 -27.50
N ALA A 55 16.61 96.22 -27.59
CA ALA A 55 15.20 96.02 -27.25
C ALA A 55 14.54 94.94 -28.13
N CYS A 56 14.82 94.92 -29.43
CA CYS A 56 14.34 93.88 -30.33
C CYS A 56 14.90 92.49 -30.00
N GLN A 57 16.18 92.38 -29.65
CA GLN A 57 16.79 91.13 -29.23
C GLN A 57 16.26 90.63 -27.89
N GLU A 58 16.04 91.53 -26.92
CA GLU A 58 15.41 91.19 -25.65
C GLU A 58 13.99 90.65 -25.85
N GLU A 59 13.19 91.31 -26.70
CA GLU A 59 11.82 90.87 -26.97
C GLU A 59 11.80 89.52 -27.68
N LYS A 60 12.70 89.32 -28.66
CA LYS A 60 12.86 88.01 -29.33
C LYS A 60 13.27 86.92 -28.32
N ALA A 61 14.23 87.20 -27.44
CA ALA A 61 14.66 86.26 -26.41
C ALA A 61 13.53 85.92 -25.41
N ARG A 62 12.69 86.91 -25.04
CA ARG A 62 11.49 86.68 -24.20
C ARG A 62 10.49 85.78 -24.92
N GLN A 63 10.22 86.02 -26.20
CA GLN A 63 9.31 85.19 -26.99
C GLN A 63 9.82 83.76 -27.14
N GLU A 64 11.11 83.57 -27.43
CA GLU A 64 11.73 82.24 -27.51
C GLU A 64 11.68 81.50 -26.17
N LYS A 65 11.94 82.22 -25.06
CA LYS A 65 11.82 81.67 -23.71
C LYS A 65 10.38 81.22 -23.43
N HIS A 66 9.39 82.05 -23.69
CA HIS A 66 7.98 81.68 -23.51
C HIS A 66 7.56 80.51 -24.41
N ALA A 67 8.00 80.49 -25.67
CA ALA A 67 7.73 79.36 -26.57
C ALA A 67 8.35 78.05 -26.04
N HIS A 68 9.55 78.11 -25.46
CA HIS A 68 10.20 76.96 -24.83
C HIS A 68 9.47 76.53 -23.53
N GLU A 69 9.07 77.48 -22.69
CA GLU A 69 8.25 77.21 -21.50
C GLU A 69 6.93 76.53 -21.87
N ASP A 70 6.22 77.03 -22.89
CA ASP A 70 4.98 76.40 -23.38
C ASP A 70 5.22 75.00 -23.96
N ALA A 71 6.32 74.80 -24.69
CA ALA A 71 6.68 73.49 -25.23
C ALA A 71 6.98 72.49 -24.11
N THR A 72 7.75 72.89 -23.09
CA THR A 72 8.05 72.04 -21.94
C THR A 72 6.79 71.73 -21.12
N ALA A 73 5.90 72.70 -20.92
CA ALA A 73 4.62 72.49 -20.25
C ALA A 73 3.75 71.45 -20.98
N LYS A 74 3.65 71.53 -22.32
CA LYS A 74 2.95 70.54 -23.14
C LYS A 74 3.57 69.14 -23.06
N VAL A 75 4.89 69.04 -23.00
CA VAL A 75 5.59 67.75 -22.82
C VAL A 75 5.31 67.16 -21.45
N LEU A 76 5.41 67.97 -20.38
CA LEU A 76 5.10 67.53 -19.02
C LEU A 76 3.65 67.07 -18.88
N GLU A 77 2.71 67.76 -19.52
CA GLU A 77 1.31 67.34 -19.53
C GLU A 77 1.10 66.01 -20.27
N ARG A 78 1.77 65.81 -21.41
CA ARG A 78 1.72 64.52 -22.13
C ARG A 78 2.31 63.40 -21.28
N LEU A 79 3.44 63.65 -20.59
CA LEU A 79 4.07 62.68 -19.70
C LEU A 79 3.19 62.35 -18.51
N SER A 80 2.54 63.33 -17.89
CA SER A 80 1.64 63.08 -16.75
C SER A 80 0.42 62.25 -17.16
N ARG A 81 -0.18 62.54 -18.32
CA ARG A 81 -1.26 61.72 -18.90
C ARG A 81 -0.81 60.29 -19.20
N ALA A 82 0.37 60.12 -19.79
CA ALA A 82 0.95 58.81 -20.07
C ALA A 82 1.21 58.02 -18.78
N HIS A 83 1.78 58.67 -17.76
CA HIS A 83 2.00 58.05 -16.45
C HIS A 83 0.68 57.61 -15.78
N ALA A 84 -0.36 58.45 -15.84
CA ALA A 84 -1.69 58.10 -15.33
C ALA A 84 -2.34 56.93 -16.10
N GLN A 85 -2.10 56.83 -17.41
CA GLN A 85 -2.54 55.68 -18.21
C GLN A 85 -1.79 54.40 -17.82
N LEU A 86 -0.46 54.47 -17.68
CA LEU A 86 0.37 53.34 -17.26
C LEU A 86 -0.03 52.84 -15.87
N ALA A 87 -0.27 53.74 -14.92
CA ALA A 87 -0.73 53.38 -13.57
C ALA A 87 -2.09 52.66 -13.62
N ARG A 88 -3.04 53.14 -14.43
CA ARG A 88 -4.34 52.48 -14.62
C ARG A 88 -4.20 51.07 -15.22
N VAL A 89 -3.36 50.93 -16.25
CA VAL A 89 -3.10 49.62 -16.87
C VAL A 89 -2.44 48.67 -15.88
N ALA A 90 -1.45 49.12 -15.12
CA ALA A 90 -0.79 48.33 -14.09
C ALA A 90 -1.77 47.85 -13.01
N ASN A 91 -2.66 48.72 -12.53
CA ASN A 91 -3.70 48.36 -11.57
C ASN A 91 -4.69 47.33 -12.13
N ASN A 92 -5.12 47.50 -13.38
CA ASN A 92 -6.01 46.55 -14.05
C ASN A 92 -5.35 45.18 -14.21
N LEU A 93 -4.08 45.13 -14.64
CA LEU A 93 -3.30 43.90 -14.74
C LEU A 93 -3.11 43.24 -13.36
N GLY A 94 -2.86 44.03 -12.32
CA GLY A 94 -2.81 43.55 -10.94
C GLY A 94 -4.13 42.91 -10.50
N GLY A 95 -5.26 43.54 -10.79
CA GLY A 95 -6.60 43.02 -10.53
C GLY A 95 -6.89 41.71 -11.28
N LEU A 96 -6.58 41.66 -12.58
CA LEU A 96 -6.72 40.45 -13.40
C LEU A 96 -5.84 39.30 -12.90
N ASN A 97 -4.60 39.59 -12.50
CA ASN A 97 -3.70 38.59 -11.96
C ASN A 97 -4.21 38.05 -10.61
N SER A 98 -4.68 38.93 -9.72
CA SER A 98 -5.31 38.53 -8.45
C SER A 98 -6.53 37.63 -8.67
N SER A 99 -7.43 38.02 -9.59
CA SER A 99 -8.60 37.23 -9.96
C SER A 99 -8.21 35.85 -10.51
N ARG A 100 -7.20 35.78 -11.38
CA ARG A 100 -6.67 34.52 -11.92
C ARG A 100 -6.10 33.62 -10.81
N ILE A 101 -5.38 34.20 -9.84
CA ILE A 101 -4.84 33.47 -8.69
C ILE A 101 -5.99 32.90 -7.84
N GLN A 102 -7.01 33.72 -7.54
CA GLN A 102 -8.20 33.27 -6.81
C GLN A 102 -8.95 32.15 -7.54
N GLN A 103 -9.13 32.26 -8.86
CA GLN A 103 -9.72 31.20 -9.68
C GLN A 103 -8.93 29.89 -9.57
N ARG A 104 -7.58 29.94 -9.61
CA ARG A 104 -6.74 28.75 -9.42
C ARG A 104 -6.96 28.10 -8.05
N TYR A 105 -7.00 28.90 -6.98
CA TYR A 105 -7.29 28.38 -5.64
C TYR A 105 -8.69 27.78 -5.54
N PHE A 106 -9.69 28.42 -6.16
CA PHE A 106 -11.06 27.93 -6.21
C PHE A 106 -11.16 26.58 -6.93
N HIS A 107 -10.54 26.45 -8.11
CA HIS A 107 -10.50 25.18 -8.84
C HIS A 107 -9.77 24.08 -8.06
N ARG A 108 -8.65 24.42 -7.41
CA ARG A 108 -7.93 23.49 -6.53
C ARG A 108 -8.80 23.04 -5.36
N TRP A 109 -9.54 23.97 -4.74
CA TRP A 109 -10.49 23.66 -3.67
C TRP A 109 -11.62 22.75 -4.16
N LEU A 110 -12.22 23.03 -5.33
CA LEU A 110 -13.23 22.17 -5.94
C LEU A 110 -12.72 20.75 -6.16
N HIS A 111 -11.51 20.62 -6.72
CA HIS A 111 -10.87 19.32 -6.93
C HIS A 111 -10.65 18.57 -5.62
N ILE A 112 -10.10 19.23 -4.59
CA ILE A 112 -9.90 18.63 -3.26
C ILE A 112 -11.24 18.18 -2.66
N ARG A 113 -12.30 18.99 -2.80
CA ARG A 113 -13.64 18.66 -2.29
C ARG A 113 -14.24 17.45 -3.00
N ALA A 114 -14.13 17.40 -4.33
CA ALA A 114 -14.59 16.26 -5.14
C ALA A 114 -13.85 14.98 -4.78
N TYR A 115 -12.52 15.04 -4.71
CA TYR A 115 -11.67 13.93 -4.29
C TYR A 115 -12.05 13.41 -2.91
N ARG A 116 -12.19 14.30 -1.90
CA ARG A 116 -12.61 13.89 -0.55
C ARG A 116 -13.98 13.23 -0.51
N ARG A 117 -14.94 13.70 -1.32
CA ARG A 117 -16.27 13.08 -1.42
C ARG A 117 -16.16 11.66 -1.97
N GLU A 118 -15.39 11.47 -3.03
CA GLU A 118 -15.17 10.16 -3.63
C GLU A 118 -14.44 9.21 -2.67
N THR A 119 -13.37 9.66 -2.01
CA THR A 119 -12.66 8.86 -1.00
C THR A 119 -13.58 8.39 0.11
N ARG A 120 -14.42 9.28 0.67
CA ARG A 120 -15.41 8.91 1.69
C ARG A 120 -16.44 7.90 1.18
N GLY A 121 -16.87 8.05 -0.08
CA GLY A 121 -17.77 7.08 -0.73
C GLY A 121 -17.14 5.69 -0.83
N ARG A 122 -15.88 5.62 -1.29
CA ARG A 122 -15.12 4.36 -1.38
C ARG A 122 -14.86 3.74 -0.01
N GLU A 123 -14.49 4.54 0.99
CA GLU A 123 -14.32 4.06 2.37
C GLU A 123 -15.62 3.48 2.96
N ALA A 124 -16.75 4.14 2.73
CA ALA A 124 -18.05 3.65 3.19
C ALA A 124 -18.41 2.30 2.53
N GLN A 125 -18.17 2.16 1.22
CA GLN A 125 -18.36 0.90 0.51
C GLN A 125 -17.43 -0.20 1.03
N TYR A 126 -16.17 0.10 1.28
CA TYR A 126 -15.21 -0.84 1.84
C TYR A 126 -15.62 -1.32 3.24
N ARG A 127 -16.05 -0.40 4.12
CA ARG A 127 -16.58 -0.75 5.45
C ARG A 127 -17.79 -1.67 5.34
N LEU A 128 -18.73 -1.37 4.44
CA LEU A 128 -19.90 -2.22 4.21
C LEU A 128 -19.51 -3.63 3.74
N LEU A 129 -18.55 -3.75 2.83
CA LEU A 129 -18.04 -5.04 2.35
C LEU A 129 -17.38 -5.83 3.48
N LEU A 130 -16.55 -5.18 4.31
CA LEU A 130 -15.94 -5.81 5.48
C LEU A 130 -17.00 -6.30 6.47
N SER A 131 -18.02 -5.49 6.77
CA SER A 131 -19.13 -5.90 7.64
C SER A 131 -19.93 -7.07 7.07
N ARG A 132 -20.10 -7.14 5.74
CA ARG A 132 -20.75 -8.29 5.09
C ARG A 132 -19.91 -9.54 5.17
N LEU A 133 -18.59 -9.44 4.95
CA LEU A 133 -17.67 -10.57 5.06
C LEU A 133 -17.60 -11.10 6.50
N SER A 134 -17.55 -10.23 7.50
CA SER A 134 -17.57 -10.64 8.91
C SER A 134 -18.88 -11.31 9.28
N ALA A 135 -20.02 -10.77 8.84
CA ALA A 135 -21.32 -11.39 9.05
C ALA A 135 -21.42 -12.78 8.38
N PHE A 136 -20.91 -12.91 7.14
CA PHE A 136 -20.87 -14.19 6.44
C PHE A 136 -20.01 -15.22 7.18
N HIS A 137 -18.84 -14.80 7.69
CA HIS A 137 -17.97 -15.65 8.49
C HIS A 137 -18.66 -16.10 9.79
N CYS A 138 -19.26 -15.17 10.55
CA CYS A 138 -20.02 -15.50 11.76
C CYS A 138 -21.18 -16.48 11.46
N PHE A 139 -21.91 -16.25 10.36
CA PHE A 139 -22.98 -17.14 9.94
C PHE A 139 -22.46 -18.54 9.54
N GLY A 140 -21.33 -18.59 8.84
CA GLY A 140 -20.65 -19.85 8.50
C GLY A 140 -20.23 -20.63 9.74
N GLN A 141 -19.58 -19.97 10.70
CA GLN A 141 -19.20 -20.57 11.97
C GLN A 141 -20.41 -21.07 12.76
N TRP A 142 -21.49 -20.28 12.82
CA TRP A 142 -22.73 -20.69 13.46
C TRP A 142 -23.32 -21.95 12.81
N ARG A 143 -23.35 -22.02 11.47
CA ARG A 143 -23.82 -23.21 10.77
C ARG A 143 -22.99 -24.46 11.08
N LEU A 144 -21.66 -24.33 11.09
CA LEU A 144 -20.76 -25.42 11.45
C LEU A 144 -20.98 -25.86 12.90
N PHE A 145 -21.12 -24.92 13.83
CA PHE A 145 -21.43 -25.20 15.23
C PHE A 145 -22.76 -25.95 15.38
N VAL A 146 -23.82 -25.50 14.69
CA VAL A 146 -25.12 -26.18 14.72
C VAL A 146 -25.03 -27.59 14.13
N ALA A 147 -24.29 -27.78 13.04
CA ALA A 147 -24.06 -29.09 12.45
C ALA A 147 -23.32 -30.04 13.42
N ALA A 148 -22.21 -29.59 14.00
CA ALA A 148 -21.45 -30.34 15.00
C ALA A 148 -22.31 -30.70 16.22
N ARG A 149 -23.17 -29.78 16.69
CA ARG A 149 -24.08 -30.03 17.79
C ARG A 149 -25.14 -31.09 17.46
N ARG A 150 -25.64 -31.12 16.22
CA ARG A 150 -26.57 -32.17 15.75
C ARG A 150 -25.89 -33.53 15.71
N GLU A 151 -24.68 -33.58 15.14
CA GLU A 151 -23.87 -34.79 15.07
C GLU A 151 -23.55 -35.34 16.47
N HIS A 152 -23.10 -34.49 17.38
CA HIS A 152 -22.84 -34.88 18.77
C HIS A 152 -24.09 -35.47 19.45
N ARG A 153 -25.26 -34.83 19.28
CA ARG A 153 -26.53 -35.38 19.80
C ARG A 153 -26.87 -36.75 19.20
N GLN A 154 -26.58 -36.96 17.92
CA GLN A 154 -26.77 -38.23 17.25
C GLN A 154 -25.82 -39.30 17.80
N GLN A 155 -24.55 -38.98 17.98
CA GLN A 155 -23.55 -39.85 18.60
C GLN A 155 -23.98 -40.25 20.02
N VAL A 156 -24.37 -39.28 20.87
CA VAL A 156 -24.88 -39.56 22.23
C VAL A 156 -26.09 -40.50 22.21
N ARG A 157 -27.01 -40.33 21.25
CA ARG A 157 -28.16 -41.25 21.09
C ARG A 157 -27.71 -42.64 20.67
N GLN A 158 -26.75 -42.76 19.75
CA GLN A 158 -26.20 -44.03 19.31
C GLN A 158 -25.47 -44.74 20.45
N THR A 159 -24.61 -44.05 21.20
CA THR A 159 -23.93 -44.60 22.39
C THR A 159 -24.95 -45.05 23.43
N LYS A 160 -25.99 -44.25 23.71
CA LYS A 160 -27.05 -44.66 24.64
C LYS A 160 -27.75 -45.94 24.17
N ARG A 161 -28.11 -46.03 22.88
CA ARG A 161 -28.74 -47.23 22.30
C ARG A 161 -27.81 -48.44 22.38
N PHE A 162 -26.53 -48.26 22.07
CA PHE A 162 -25.51 -49.30 22.17
C PHE A 162 -25.40 -49.80 23.62
N ASN A 163 -25.24 -48.90 24.59
CA ASN A 163 -25.13 -49.26 26.00
C ASN A 163 -26.39 -49.96 26.53
N THR A 164 -27.59 -49.57 26.09
CA THR A 164 -28.82 -50.28 26.45
C THR A 164 -28.82 -51.69 25.88
N ARG A 165 -28.47 -51.86 24.61
CA ARG A 165 -28.38 -53.18 23.96
C ARG A 165 -27.29 -54.05 24.59
N GLU A 166 -26.15 -53.47 24.95
CA GLU A 166 -25.07 -54.16 25.65
C GLU A 166 -25.55 -54.67 27.02
N LYS A 167 -26.26 -53.84 27.79
CA LYS A 167 -26.88 -54.27 29.06
C LYS A 167 -27.91 -55.38 28.87
N GLU A 168 -28.77 -55.30 27.85
CA GLU A 168 -29.72 -56.37 27.52
C GLU A 168 -29.01 -57.67 27.15
N LEU A 169 -27.91 -57.59 26.39
CA LEU A 169 -27.11 -58.76 26.02
C LEU A 169 -26.39 -59.36 27.22
N LEU A 170 -25.80 -58.54 28.10
CA LEU A 170 -25.19 -59.01 29.35
C LEU A 170 -26.22 -59.70 30.25
N GLN A 171 -27.41 -59.13 30.41
CA GLN A 171 -28.50 -59.77 31.16
C GLN A 171 -28.91 -61.13 30.58
N ARG A 172 -28.95 -61.27 29.24
CA ARG A 172 -29.22 -62.55 28.58
C ARG A 172 -28.10 -63.57 28.81
N VAL A 173 -26.84 -63.13 28.75
CA VAL A 173 -25.68 -63.99 29.02
C VAL A 173 -25.71 -64.46 30.48
N ASP A 174 -25.98 -63.58 31.43
CA ASP A 174 -26.12 -63.94 32.85
C ASP A 174 -27.26 -64.94 33.07
N GLY A 175 -28.41 -64.71 32.42
CA GLY A 175 -29.54 -65.64 32.44
C GLY A 175 -29.20 -67.03 31.91
N LEU A 176 -28.59 -67.10 30.73
CA LEU A 176 -28.13 -68.37 30.12
C LEU A 176 -27.05 -69.06 30.94
N THR A 177 -26.16 -68.29 31.59
CA THR A 177 -25.14 -68.85 32.48
C THR A 177 -25.79 -69.46 33.71
N GLY A 178 -26.79 -68.79 34.28
CA GLY A 178 -27.60 -69.34 35.36
C GLY A 178 -28.34 -70.63 34.98
N GLU A 179 -28.97 -70.66 33.80
CA GLU A 179 -29.62 -71.87 33.27
C GLU A 179 -28.62 -73.02 33.07
N LEU A 180 -27.45 -72.72 32.50
CA LEU A 180 -26.38 -73.69 32.31
C LEU A 180 -25.89 -74.26 33.65
N ASP A 181 -25.75 -73.44 34.67
CA ASP A 181 -25.31 -73.88 36.00
C ASP A 181 -26.38 -74.72 36.70
N VAL A 182 -27.68 -74.41 36.52
CA VAL A 182 -28.77 -75.25 37.00
C VAL A 182 -28.76 -76.61 36.29
N GLU A 183 -28.59 -76.63 34.98
CA GLU A 183 -28.57 -77.87 34.21
C GLU A 183 -27.31 -78.71 34.53
N LYS A 184 -26.16 -78.08 34.77
CA LYS A 184 -24.97 -78.76 35.29
C LYS A 184 -25.24 -79.40 36.64
N ARG A 185 -25.82 -78.69 37.60
CA ARG A 185 -26.18 -79.28 38.92
C ARG A 185 -27.17 -80.43 38.75
N ARG A 186 -28.16 -80.28 37.87
CA ARG A 186 -29.12 -81.36 37.56
C ARG A 186 -28.43 -82.57 36.95
N SER A 187 -27.49 -82.36 36.03
CA SER A 187 -26.66 -83.41 35.44
C SER A 187 -25.79 -84.08 36.50
N GLU A 188 -25.14 -83.31 37.38
CA GLU A 188 -24.34 -83.83 38.50
C GLU A 188 -25.22 -84.65 39.46
N GLU A 189 -26.41 -84.16 39.82
CA GLU A 189 -27.37 -84.91 40.64
C GLU A 189 -27.84 -86.20 39.98
N LEU A 190 -28.09 -86.18 38.66
CA LEU A 190 -28.46 -87.38 37.90
C LEU A 190 -27.28 -88.35 37.81
N ASP A 191 -26.07 -87.85 37.60
CA ASP A 191 -24.85 -88.65 37.58
C ASP A 191 -24.58 -89.30 38.93
N GLU A 192 -24.76 -88.58 40.05
CA GLU A 192 -24.67 -89.16 41.39
C GLU A 192 -25.76 -90.21 41.62
N LYS A 193 -27.01 -89.97 41.21
CA LYS A 193 -28.08 -90.99 41.27
C LYS A 193 -27.78 -92.22 40.42
N LEU A 194 -27.20 -92.04 39.23
CA LEU A 194 -26.78 -93.12 38.35
C LEU A 194 -25.62 -93.91 38.98
N LYS A 195 -24.64 -93.24 39.57
CA LYS A 195 -23.55 -93.88 40.34
C LYS A 195 -24.09 -94.67 41.52
N GLU A 196 -25.00 -94.09 42.31
CA GLU A 196 -25.66 -94.78 43.42
C GLU A 196 -26.45 -96.01 42.96
N ALA A 197 -27.26 -95.88 41.92
CA ALA A 197 -28.03 -96.99 41.34
C ALA A 197 -27.11 -98.07 40.79
N PHE A 198 -26.01 -97.70 40.15
CA PHE A 198 -24.99 -98.62 39.64
C PHE A 198 -24.28 -99.37 40.77
N VAL A 199 -23.86 -98.67 41.84
CA VAL A 199 -23.27 -99.31 43.03
C VAL A 199 -24.27 -100.25 43.71
N ARG A 200 -25.55 -99.85 43.83
CA ARG A 200 -26.60 -100.75 44.34
C ARG A 200 -26.79 -101.97 43.44
N GLY A 201 -26.79 -101.79 42.13
CA GLY A 201 -26.88 -102.87 41.15
C GLY A 201 -25.70 -103.85 41.22
N ILE A 202 -24.47 -103.34 41.31
CA ILE A 202 -23.27 -104.17 41.52
C ILE A 202 -23.34 -104.89 42.86
N SER A 203 -23.73 -104.22 43.94
CA SER A 203 -23.87 -104.84 45.26
C SER A 203 -24.95 -105.92 45.28
N ALA A 204 -26.08 -105.72 44.59
CA ALA A 204 -27.12 -106.72 44.42
C ALA A 204 -26.63 -107.93 43.62
N LEU A 205 -25.96 -107.70 42.47
CA LEU A 205 -25.34 -108.76 41.67
C LEU A 205 -24.27 -109.52 42.46
N ASN A 206 -23.43 -108.82 43.21
CA ASN A 206 -22.43 -109.45 44.08
C ASN A 206 -23.09 -110.25 45.21
N ARG A 207 -24.18 -109.75 45.80
CA ARG A 207 -24.96 -110.48 46.80
C ARG A 207 -25.58 -111.74 46.22
N GLU A 208 -26.18 -111.67 45.04
CA GLU A 208 -26.74 -112.82 44.32
C GLU A 208 -25.65 -113.83 43.92
N ALA A 209 -24.50 -113.35 43.40
CA ALA A 209 -23.36 -114.21 43.09
C ALA A 209 -22.77 -114.87 44.34
N PHE A 210 -22.71 -114.15 45.47
CA PHE A 210 -22.24 -114.70 46.74
C PHE A 210 -23.23 -115.73 47.30
N GLN A 211 -24.54 -115.49 47.21
CA GLN A 211 -25.58 -116.45 47.59
C GLN A 211 -25.54 -117.71 46.70
N ALA A 212 -25.35 -117.55 45.39
CA ALA A 212 -25.18 -118.67 44.46
C ALA A 212 -23.91 -119.50 44.72
N LEU A 213 -22.83 -118.86 45.20
CA LEU A 213 -21.57 -119.52 45.54
C LEU A 213 -21.55 -120.14 46.95
N ARG A 214 -22.33 -119.63 47.93
CA ARG A 214 -22.29 -120.11 49.34
C ARG A 214 -23.36 -121.14 49.75
N GLY A 215 -24.46 -121.30 49.02
CA GLY A 215 -25.46 -122.35 49.29
C GLY A 215 -25.97 -122.45 50.75
N ASP A 216 -27.08 -121.79 51.08
CA ASP A 216 -27.96 -122.04 52.25
C ASP A 216 -27.30 -122.40 53.60
N GLN A 217 -26.24 -121.69 54.02
CA GLN A 217 -25.72 -121.79 55.40
C GLN A 217 -25.57 -120.42 56.10
N SER A 218 -26.46 -120.25 57.09
CA SER A 218 -26.53 -119.40 58.29
C SER A 218 -26.09 -117.90 58.29
N GLU A 219 -26.96 -117.10 58.91
CA GLU A 219 -26.99 -115.63 59.05
C GLU A 219 -25.91 -115.00 59.97
N GLY A 220 -24.79 -115.68 60.25
CA GLY A 220 -23.82 -115.23 61.27
C GLY A 220 -22.78 -114.20 60.82
N ASP A 221 -22.39 -114.20 59.54
CA ASP A 221 -21.18 -113.48 59.09
C ASP A 221 -21.45 -112.13 58.38
N ILE A 222 -22.73 -111.77 58.18
CA ILE A 222 -23.11 -110.64 57.31
C ILE A 222 -22.91 -109.28 58.01
N ALA A 223 -22.96 -109.23 59.35
CA ALA A 223 -22.76 -107.99 60.11
C ALA A 223 -21.29 -107.53 60.18
N ALA A 224 -20.32 -108.42 59.97
CA ALA A 224 -18.89 -108.10 60.08
C ALA A 224 -18.31 -107.44 58.82
N ILE A 225 -18.94 -107.61 57.65
CA ILE A 225 -18.46 -107.06 56.38
C ILE A 225 -18.98 -105.63 56.14
N GLU A 226 -20.12 -105.24 56.74
CA GLU A 226 -20.62 -103.87 56.70
C GLU A 226 -19.75 -102.89 57.51
N GLU A 227 -19.02 -103.36 58.53
CA GLU A 227 -18.15 -102.51 59.36
C GLU A 227 -16.80 -102.17 58.69
N ILE A 228 -16.30 -103.02 57.77
CA ILE A 228 -15.01 -102.81 57.08
C ILE A 228 -15.16 -101.89 55.85
N LEU A 229 -16.34 -101.82 55.23
CA LEU A 229 -16.57 -101.01 54.02
C LEU A 229 -17.15 -99.61 54.30
N GLY A 230 -17.54 -99.31 55.55
CA GLY A 230 -18.16 -98.02 55.92
C GLY A 230 -17.21 -96.87 56.28
N LYS A 231 -15.89 -97.10 56.33
CA LYS A 231 -14.92 -96.08 56.81
C LYS A 231 -13.75 -95.91 55.85
N SER A 232 -13.95 -95.17 54.77
CA SER A 232 -12.91 -94.31 54.18
C SER A 232 -13.47 -93.59 52.95
N THR A 233 -13.50 -92.27 52.97
CA THR A 233 -12.95 -91.37 51.94
C THR A 233 -13.31 -89.93 52.31
N THR A 234 -12.51 -89.35 53.20
CA THR A 234 -12.39 -87.90 53.33
C THR A 234 -10.97 -87.53 52.90
N GLN A 235 -10.88 -86.50 52.04
CA GLN A 235 -9.67 -85.76 51.65
C GLN A 235 -8.64 -86.42 50.71
N ARG A 236 -8.53 -85.87 49.49
CA ARG A 236 -7.26 -85.28 49.04
C ARG A 236 -7.41 -84.28 47.88
N SER A 237 -7.02 -83.05 48.19
CA SER A 237 -6.26 -82.06 47.42
C SER A 237 -6.10 -82.21 45.89
N SER A 238 -6.29 -81.11 45.16
CA SER A 238 -5.22 -80.58 44.29
C SER A 238 -5.54 -79.17 43.78
N ALA A 239 -4.70 -78.23 44.21
CA ALA A 239 -4.34 -77.07 43.42
C ALA A 239 -3.45 -77.54 42.26
N ALA A 240 -3.74 -77.06 41.04
CA ALA A 240 -2.84 -77.02 39.89
C ALA A 240 -3.30 -75.83 39.04
N ALA A 241 -2.57 -74.71 39.09
CA ALA A 241 -1.50 -74.39 38.16
C ALA A 241 -2.01 -74.13 36.72
N SER A 242 -2.19 -72.83 36.43
CA SER A 242 -1.86 -72.06 35.22
C SER A 242 -1.45 -72.85 33.96
N PRO A 243 -1.81 -72.41 32.73
CA PRO A 243 -0.98 -71.35 32.15
C PRO A 243 -1.63 -70.43 31.10
N ARG A 244 -0.89 -69.35 30.80
CA ARG A 244 -0.75 -68.71 29.47
C ARG A 244 -1.91 -67.81 29.03
N LYS A 245 -1.70 -66.68 28.36
CA LYS A 245 -0.52 -65.96 27.84
C LYS A 245 -1.11 -64.68 27.22
N THR A 246 -0.34 -63.59 27.20
CA THR A 246 -0.37 -62.51 26.17
C THR A 246 -1.74 -61.96 25.76
N GLU A 247 -2.03 -60.68 25.96
CA GLU A 247 -1.56 -59.68 25.01
C GLU A 247 -1.46 -58.30 25.64
N VAL A 248 -0.25 -57.73 25.52
CA VAL A 248 0.03 -56.31 25.67
C VAL A 248 -0.57 -55.62 24.44
N GLY A 249 -1.73 -54.98 24.61
CA GLY A 249 -2.26 -54.04 23.63
C GLY A 249 -1.40 -52.78 23.64
N GLN A 250 -0.34 -52.79 22.83
CA GLN A 250 0.37 -51.59 22.43
C GLN A 250 -0.61 -50.63 21.77
N THR A 251 -0.80 -49.46 22.38
CA THR A 251 -1.28 -48.26 21.70
C THR A 251 -0.30 -47.89 20.59
N GLU A 252 -0.47 -48.49 19.41
CA GLU A 252 0.10 -47.96 18.18
C GLU A 252 -0.65 -46.70 17.80
N ALA A 253 0.07 -45.58 17.92
CA ALA A 253 -0.27 -44.31 17.32
C ALA A 253 -0.60 -44.52 15.83
N PRO A 254 -1.54 -43.76 15.25
CA PRO A 254 -1.74 -43.80 13.81
C PRO A 254 -0.45 -43.35 13.13
N ALA A 255 0.22 -44.31 12.49
CA ALA A 255 1.27 -44.09 11.52
C ALA A 255 0.73 -43.09 10.50
N ARG A 256 1.23 -41.86 10.61
CA ARG A 256 1.17 -40.85 9.55
C ARG A 256 1.73 -41.54 8.31
N LYS A 257 0.88 -41.79 7.32
CA LYS A 257 1.33 -42.10 5.96
C LYS A 257 2.14 -40.91 5.49
N GLU A 258 3.45 -40.99 5.70
CA GLU A 258 4.44 -40.28 4.90
C GLU A 258 4.41 -40.87 3.49
N SER A 259 3.37 -40.53 2.74
CA SER A 259 3.50 -40.29 1.31
C SER A 259 3.75 -38.79 1.12
N GLY A 260 4.74 -38.28 1.86
CA GLY A 260 5.36 -37.00 1.57
C GLY A 260 6.36 -37.27 0.46
N SER A 261 5.90 -37.24 -0.79
CA SER A 261 6.80 -36.87 -1.87
C SER A 261 7.53 -35.62 -1.37
N GLY A 262 8.86 -35.65 -1.25
CA GLY A 262 9.71 -34.56 -0.74
C GLY A 262 9.68 -33.28 -1.59
N ILE A 263 8.55 -33.05 -2.25
CA ILE A 263 8.19 -31.97 -3.12
C ILE A 263 7.50 -30.95 -2.22
N CYS A 264 8.12 -29.78 -2.10
CA CYS A 264 7.53 -28.61 -1.45
C CYS A 264 6.06 -28.43 -1.93
N PRO A 265 5.07 -28.21 -1.04
CA PRO A 265 3.63 -28.16 -1.38
C PRO A 265 3.26 -27.05 -2.38
N VAL A 266 4.21 -26.18 -2.71
CA VAL A 266 4.07 -25.11 -3.71
C VAL A 266 4.37 -25.61 -5.13
N HIS A 267 5.17 -26.68 -5.27
CA HIS A 267 5.63 -27.21 -6.55
C HIS A 267 4.84 -28.47 -6.93
N MET A 268 4.37 -28.52 -8.17
CA MET A 268 3.74 -29.66 -8.81
C MET A 268 4.71 -30.25 -9.84
N LEU A 269 4.58 -31.55 -10.10
CA LEU A 269 5.31 -32.24 -11.19
C LEU A 269 4.38 -32.43 -12.38
N ASP A 270 4.87 -32.20 -13.60
CA ASP A 270 4.15 -32.56 -14.82
C ASP A 270 4.41 -34.03 -15.21
N ALA A 271 3.78 -34.50 -16.28
CA ALA A 271 3.92 -35.88 -16.77
C ALA A 271 5.38 -36.24 -17.15
N GLU A 272 6.21 -35.24 -17.43
CA GLU A 272 7.62 -35.37 -17.77
C GLU A 272 8.55 -35.21 -16.55
N ARG A 273 7.98 -35.11 -15.34
CA ARG A 273 8.67 -34.87 -14.06
C ARG A 273 9.38 -33.50 -13.97
N ASN A 274 8.92 -32.49 -14.70
CA ASN A 274 9.40 -31.13 -14.52
C ASN A 274 8.66 -30.44 -13.37
N PHE A 275 9.40 -29.68 -12.55
CA PHE A 275 8.82 -28.90 -11.47
C PHE A 275 8.19 -27.61 -12.01
N TYR A 276 6.95 -27.35 -11.61
CA TYR A 276 6.26 -26.11 -11.89
C TYR A 276 5.44 -25.65 -10.68
N HIS A 277 5.17 -24.34 -10.59
CA HIS A 277 4.24 -23.81 -9.58
C HIS A 277 3.27 -22.82 -10.21
N ARG A 278 2.12 -22.61 -9.54
CA ARG A 278 1.14 -21.60 -9.94
C ARG A 278 1.50 -20.28 -9.27
N CYS A 279 1.86 -19.28 -10.06
CA CYS A 279 2.10 -17.93 -9.57
C CYS A 279 0.91 -17.04 -9.89
N TYR A 280 0.48 -16.25 -8.92
CA TYR A 280 -0.63 -15.29 -9.04
C TYR A 280 -0.14 -13.84 -9.21
N ALA A 281 1.18 -13.63 -9.30
CA ALA A 281 1.80 -12.32 -9.38
C ALA A 281 2.70 -12.20 -10.62
N PRO A 282 2.13 -12.11 -11.83
CA PRO A 282 2.87 -12.15 -13.10
C PRO A 282 3.80 -10.94 -13.31
N SER A 283 3.50 -9.81 -12.68
CA SER A 283 4.30 -8.59 -12.76
C SER A 283 5.51 -8.58 -11.83
N THR A 284 5.55 -9.44 -10.81
CA THR A 284 6.62 -9.45 -9.78
C THR A 284 7.39 -10.77 -9.69
N CYS A 285 6.98 -11.80 -10.42
CA CYS A 285 7.69 -13.08 -10.44
C CYS A 285 8.94 -13.02 -11.33
N GLU A 286 10.13 -13.20 -10.74
CA GLU A 286 11.42 -13.20 -11.46
C GLU A 286 11.53 -14.30 -12.52
N TYR A 287 10.81 -15.41 -12.31
CA TYR A 287 10.82 -16.58 -13.18
C TYR A 287 9.64 -16.59 -14.17
N GLY A 288 8.78 -15.57 -14.15
CA GLY A 288 7.64 -15.47 -15.04
C GLY A 288 8.04 -14.99 -16.44
N PRO A 289 7.38 -15.48 -17.50
CA PRO A 289 7.60 -14.93 -18.84
C PRO A 289 7.19 -13.45 -18.84
N ARG A 290 8.11 -12.54 -19.17
CA ARG A 290 7.86 -11.09 -19.21
C ARG A 290 6.65 -10.69 -20.07
N LYS A 291 6.26 -11.55 -21.02
CA LYS A 291 5.08 -11.38 -21.87
C LYS A 291 3.75 -11.69 -21.15
N ALA A 292 3.75 -12.51 -20.09
CA ALA A 292 2.54 -12.83 -19.32
C ALA A 292 2.12 -11.69 -18.38
N ALA A 293 3.04 -10.80 -17.98
CA ALA A 293 2.72 -9.60 -17.20
C ALA A 293 1.71 -8.66 -17.90
N ASN A 294 1.66 -8.69 -19.24
CA ASN A 294 0.80 -7.81 -20.03
C ASN A 294 -0.51 -8.48 -20.49
N ALA A 295 -0.61 -9.81 -20.42
CA ALA A 295 -1.74 -10.58 -20.97
C ALA A 295 -2.61 -11.24 -19.90
N ALA A 296 -2.10 -11.45 -18.68
CA ALA A 296 -2.85 -12.07 -17.60
C ALA A 296 -3.76 -11.05 -16.92
N SER A 297 -5.07 -11.33 -16.89
CA SER A 297 -5.96 -10.64 -15.94
C SER A 297 -5.48 -10.91 -14.52
N SER A 298 -5.68 -9.97 -13.59
CA SER A 298 -5.18 -9.99 -12.20
C SER A 298 -5.62 -11.21 -11.37
N HIS A 299 -6.39 -12.14 -11.94
CA HIS A 299 -7.01 -13.26 -11.24
C HIS A 299 -6.74 -14.64 -11.84
N THR A 300 -6.05 -14.74 -12.99
CA THR A 300 -5.71 -16.03 -13.60
C THR A 300 -4.27 -16.42 -13.28
N PRO A 301 -4.02 -17.54 -12.56
CA PRO A 301 -2.66 -17.99 -12.29
C PRO A 301 -1.95 -18.37 -13.59
N PHE A 302 -0.64 -18.14 -13.64
CA PHE A 302 0.21 -18.65 -14.71
C PHE A 302 1.18 -19.69 -14.14
N TYR A 303 1.60 -20.62 -15.00
CA TYR A 303 2.49 -21.69 -14.63
C TYR A 303 3.94 -21.27 -14.86
N VAL A 304 4.72 -21.24 -13.78
CA VAL A 304 6.17 -21.05 -13.84
C VAL A 304 6.79 -22.42 -13.94
N ARG A 305 7.46 -22.71 -15.07
CA ARG A 305 8.23 -23.94 -15.25
C ARG A 305 9.70 -23.60 -15.12
N VAL A 306 10.42 -24.36 -14.30
CA VAL A 306 11.86 -24.28 -14.22
C VAL A 306 12.42 -25.29 -15.21
N ASP A 307 13.04 -24.81 -16.30
CA ASP A 307 13.75 -25.70 -17.21
C ASP A 307 14.99 -26.23 -16.49
N SER A 308 14.96 -27.52 -16.14
CA SER A 308 16.04 -28.21 -15.43
C SER A 308 17.38 -28.16 -16.18
N LYS A 309 17.36 -27.90 -17.50
CA LYS A 309 18.57 -27.75 -18.32
C LYS A 309 19.18 -26.34 -18.27
N GLY A 310 18.44 -25.35 -17.78
CA GLY A 310 18.86 -23.93 -17.73
C GLY A 310 19.21 -23.40 -16.34
N VAL A 311 19.02 -24.19 -15.28
CA VAL A 311 19.34 -23.78 -13.90
C VAL A 311 20.79 -24.10 -13.59
N PRO A 312 21.62 -23.11 -13.25
CA PRO A 312 22.96 -23.35 -12.72
C PRO A 312 22.83 -24.20 -11.46
N SER A 313 23.47 -25.37 -11.43
CA SER A 313 23.65 -26.16 -10.20
C SER A 313 24.19 -25.24 -9.09
N TYR A 314 23.76 -25.44 -7.84
CA TYR A 314 24.20 -24.65 -6.69
C TYR A 314 25.74 -24.65 -6.49
N ASN A 315 26.46 -25.57 -7.16
CA ASN A 315 27.93 -25.64 -7.19
C ASN A 315 28.57 -25.06 -8.46
N ALA A 316 27.81 -24.49 -9.39
CA ALA A 316 28.35 -23.81 -10.56
C ALA A 316 28.74 -22.38 -10.18
N GLY A 317 30.04 -22.09 -10.19
CA GLY A 317 30.56 -20.74 -9.99
C GLY A 317 29.96 -19.71 -10.96
N PRO A 318 30.19 -18.40 -10.71
CA PRO A 318 29.53 -17.33 -11.46
C PRO A 318 29.81 -17.42 -12.97
N VAL A 319 28.75 -17.62 -13.74
CA VAL A 319 28.81 -17.58 -15.21
C VAL A 319 28.99 -16.14 -15.66
N ILE A 320 30.21 -15.76 -16.01
CA ILE A 320 30.52 -14.48 -16.64
C ILE A 320 29.90 -14.49 -18.04
N LYS A 321 28.77 -13.79 -18.19
CA LYS A 321 28.16 -13.52 -19.50
C LYS A 321 29.04 -12.51 -20.22
N THR A 322 29.85 -12.97 -21.17
CA THR A 322 30.50 -12.10 -22.15
C THR A 322 29.41 -11.41 -22.98
N GLN A 323 29.33 -10.09 -22.85
CA GLN A 323 28.42 -9.28 -23.65
C GLN A 323 28.84 -9.36 -25.11
N SER A 324 27.98 -9.95 -25.95
CA SER A 324 28.09 -9.87 -27.40
C SER A 324 28.04 -8.41 -27.83
N THR A 325 29.18 -7.88 -28.27
CA THR A 325 29.30 -6.57 -28.92
C THR A 325 28.45 -6.56 -30.19
N ARG A 326 27.27 -5.95 -30.10
CA ARG A 326 26.38 -5.76 -31.23
C ARG A 326 26.82 -4.51 -31.98
N THR A 327 27.62 -4.71 -33.03
CA THR A 327 27.96 -3.73 -34.05
C THR A 327 26.68 -3.25 -34.75
N THR A 328 26.24 -2.03 -34.46
CA THR A 328 25.22 -1.35 -35.24
C THR A 328 25.88 -0.74 -36.48
N GLY A 329 25.79 -1.49 -37.57
CA GLY A 329 26.04 -1.02 -38.92
C GLY A 329 25.05 0.07 -39.31
N ARG A 330 25.61 1.15 -39.83
CA ARG A 330 25.00 2.31 -40.47
C ARG A 330 24.27 1.89 -41.75
N ARG A 331 23.05 2.38 -41.96
CA ARG A 331 22.57 2.90 -43.24
C ARG A 331 21.50 3.95 -42.98
#